data_AF-A0A954LA21-F1
#
_entry.id   AF-A0A954LA21-F1
#
_cell.length_a   1.000
_cell.length_b   1.000
_cell.length_c   1.000
_cell.angle_alpha   90.00
_cell.angle_beta   90.00
_cell.angle_gamma   90.00
#
_symmetry.space_group_name_H-M   'P 1'
#
loop_
_entity.id
_entity.type
_entity.pdbx_description
1 polymer ?
#
loop_
_entity_poly.entity_id
_entity_poly.type
_entity_poly.pdbx_seq_one_letter_code
_entity_poly.pdbx_strand_id
1 'polypeptide(L)'
;VVNRFVAQAVIGMPLTIYGSGNQMRGYITLRDAMQCITRLIAAPPEPGQYDVVNQVTDVFSVMQIAKMVAEIGREFDLDVEVQRIENPRVEAEEHPYEVIHEKLSDRFGFRSESSFAEEVRHLFRVLTQPEARNRILAQKDTLFPRTKWSGEHGKLAVLETWKPAA
;
A
#
# COMPACT_ATOMS: atom_id res chain seq x y z
N VAL A 1 -0.36 3.35 -0.51
CA VAL A 1 -1.44 2.78 -1.36
C VAL A 1 -2.40 1.97 -0.51
N VAL A 2 -1.94 0.87 0.10
CA VAL A 2 -2.75 -0.09 0.88
C VAL A 2 -3.64 0.58 1.94
N ASN A 3 -3.05 1.39 2.84
CA ASN A 3 -3.81 2.07 3.91
C ASN A 3 -4.97 2.91 3.38
N ARG A 4 -4.76 3.60 2.25
CA ARG A 4 -5.81 4.40 1.60
C ARG A 4 -6.88 3.49 1.00
N PHE A 5 -6.51 2.38 0.39
CA PHE A 5 -7.47 1.43 -0.18
C PHE A 5 -8.35 0.80 0.90
N VAL A 6 -7.77 0.33 2.00
CA VAL A 6 -8.57 -0.23 3.10
C VAL A 6 -9.52 0.83 3.67
N ALA A 7 -9.05 2.08 3.86
CA ALA A 7 -9.91 3.17 4.29
C ALA A 7 -11.07 3.45 3.30
N GLN A 8 -10.81 3.44 1.99
CA GLN A 8 -11.83 3.60 0.95
C GLN A 8 -12.86 2.47 1.01
N ALA A 9 -12.41 1.21 1.06
CA ALA A 9 -13.29 0.04 1.15
C ALA A 9 -14.22 0.10 2.37
N VAL A 10 -13.69 0.44 3.55
CA VAL A 10 -14.44 0.52 4.81
C VAL A 10 -15.61 1.51 4.76
N ILE A 11 -15.50 2.58 3.96
CA ILE A 11 -16.54 3.59 3.81
C ILE A 11 -17.34 3.47 2.50
N GLY A 12 -17.16 2.38 1.75
CA GLY A 12 -17.86 2.14 0.49
C GLY A 12 -17.42 3.04 -0.66
N MET A 13 -16.21 3.59 -0.60
CA MET A 13 -15.61 4.30 -1.74
C MET A 13 -14.84 3.33 -2.63
N PRO A 14 -14.90 3.48 -3.97
CA PRO A 14 -14.06 2.69 -4.86
C PRO A 14 -12.56 2.90 -4.59
N LEU A 15 -11.77 1.83 -4.70
CA LEU A 15 -10.32 1.87 -4.58
C LEU A 15 -9.73 2.66 -5.76
N THR A 16 -9.07 3.79 -5.51
CA THR A 16 -8.58 4.64 -6.60
C THR A 16 -7.18 4.27 -7.07
N ILE A 17 -7.12 3.57 -8.20
CA ILE A 17 -5.90 3.25 -8.96
C ILE A 17 -5.58 4.41 -9.89
N TYR A 18 -4.33 4.85 -9.89
CA TYR A 18 -3.86 5.93 -10.78
C TYR A 18 -3.28 5.30 -12.05
N GLY A 19 -3.65 5.77 -13.23
CA GLY A 19 -3.07 5.25 -14.48
C GLY A 19 -3.46 3.81 -14.77
N SER A 20 -2.53 2.97 -15.20
CA SER A 20 -2.77 1.54 -15.48
C SER A 20 -2.96 0.69 -14.22
N GLY A 21 -2.26 1.03 -13.12
CA GLY A 21 -2.16 0.19 -11.92
C GLY A 21 -1.00 -0.82 -11.94
N ASN A 22 -0.20 -0.86 -13.01
CA ASN A 22 0.93 -1.79 -13.16
C ASN A 22 2.22 -1.31 -12.47
N GLN A 23 2.15 -0.21 -11.73
CA GLN A 23 3.32 0.35 -11.04
C GLN A 23 3.74 -0.61 -9.92
N MET A 24 4.95 -1.16 -10.05
CA MET A 24 5.51 -2.10 -9.09
C MET A 24 6.26 -1.37 -7.98
N ARG A 25 5.99 -1.67 -6.72
CA ARG A 25 6.70 -1.08 -5.58
C ARG A 25 7.01 -2.14 -4.53
N GLY A 26 8.10 -1.91 -3.80
CA GLY A 26 8.40 -2.65 -2.59
C GLY A 26 7.50 -2.20 -1.44
N TYR A 27 7.03 -3.15 -0.65
CA TYR A 27 6.23 -2.96 0.54
C TYR A 27 6.93 -3.63 1.72
N ILE A 28 6.64 -3.09 2.90
CA ILE A 28 7.03 -3.65 4.18
C ILE A 28 5.93 -3.33 5.18
N THR A 29 5.65 -4.27 6.08
CA THR A 29 4.68 -4.08 7.15
C THR A 29 5.29 -3.16 8.22
N LEU A 30 4.46 -2.46 9.01
CA LEU A 30 5.00 -1.60 10.07
C LEU A 30 5.78 -2.42 11.11
N ARG A 31 5.28 -3.61 11.44
CA ARG A 31 5.93 -4.53 12.37
C ARG A 31 7.30 -4.96 11.87
N ASP A 32 7.40 -5.36 10.60
CA ASP A 32 8.67 -5.77 10.00
C ASP A 32 9.63 -4.59 9.87
N ALA A 33 9.15 -3.39 9.53
CA ALA A 33 9.97 -2.19 9.49
C ALA A 33 10.60 -1.90 10.87
N MET A 34 9.81 -2.02 11.96
CA MET A 34 10.32 -1.87 13.32
C MET A 34 11.34 -2.96 13.69
N GLN A 35 11.11 -4.20 13.26
CA GLN A 35 12.06 -5.30 13.46
C GLN A 35 13.38 -5.02 12.72
N CYS A 36 13.32 -4.59 11.45
CA CYS A 36 14.47 -4.19 10.65
C CYS A 36 15.28 -3.09 11.34
N ILE A 37 14.64 -2.00 11.76
CA ILE A 37 15.31 -0.88 12.43
C ILE A 37 16.00 -1.35 13.72
N THR A 38 15.31 -2.15 14.53
CA THR A 38 15.87 -2.67 15.80
C THR A 38 17.13 -3.51 15.54
N ARG A 39 17.10 -4.36 14.51
CA ARG A 39 18.24 -5.20 14.12
C ARG A 39 19.42 -4.38 13.58
N LEU A 40 19.16 -3.37 12.76
CA LEU A 40 20.20 -2.50 12.22
C LEU A 40 20.89 -1.68 13.32
N ILE A 41 20.15 -1.22 14.33
CA ILE A 41 20.72 -0.52 15.49
C ILE A 41 21.61 -1.46 16.31
N ALA A 42 21.20 -2.72 16.48
CA ALA A 42 21.96 -3.72 17.23
C ALA A 42 23.24 -4.21 16.51
N ALA A 43 23.35 -3.96 15.20
CA ALA A 43 24.48 -4.35 14.36
C ALA A 43 24.97 -3.15 13.53
N PRO A 44 25.55 -2.12 14.18
CA PRO A 44 26.01 -0.93 13.48
C PRO A 44 27.12 -1.25 12.48
N PRO A 45 27.29 -0.46 11.41
CA PRO A 45 28.39 -0.62 10.47
C PRO A 45 29.73 -0.29 11.13
N GLU A 46 30.82 -0.82 10.56
CA GLU A 46 32.17 -0.55 11.04
C GLU A 46 32.54 0.94 10.88
N PRO A 47 33.46 1.48 11.70
CA PRO A 47 33.94 2.85 11.54
C PRO A 47 34.42 3.13 10.11
N GLY A 48 33.84 4.16 9.49
CA GLY A 48 34.16 4.54 8.11
C GLY A 48 33.32 3.82 7.03
N GLN A 49 32.48 2.86 7.40
CA GLN A 49 31.56 2.19 6.47
C GLN A 49 30.23 2.95 6.35
N TYR A 50 29.76 3.14 5.11
CA TYR A 50 28.39 3.54 4.82
C TYR A 50 27.61 2.34 4.27
N ASP A 51 26.76 1.76 5.10
CA ASP A 51 26.07 0.52 4.77
C ASP A 51 24.65 0.77 4.27
N VAL A 52 24.31 0.23 3.10
CA VAL A 52 22.98 0.37 2.47
C VAL A 52 22.20 -0.92 2.61
N VAL A 53 20.94 -0.82 3.04
CA VAL A 53 20.04 -1.96 3.22
C VAL A 53 18.66 -1.59 2.68
N ASN A 54 18.16 -2.38 1.72
CA ASN A 54 16.82 -2.19 1.17
C ASN A 54 15.77 -2.81 2.09
N GLN A 55 14.92 -1.99 2.71
CA GLN A 55 13.85 -2.45 3.61
C GLN A 55 12.57 -2.77 2.84
N VAL A 56 12.55 -3.95 2.23
CA VAL A 56 11.42 -4.48 1.47
C VAL A 56 11.22 -5.95 1.83
N THR A 57 9.97 -6.36 2.03
CA THR A 57 9.60 -7.77 2.25
C THR A 57 8.86 -8.34 1.05
N ASP A 58 8.03 -7.51 0.40
CA ASP A 58 7.16 -7.95 -0.68
C ASP A 58 7.16 -6.93 -1.82
N VAL A 59 6.90 -7.39 -3.04
CA VAL A 59 6.76 -6.53 -4.21
C VAL A 59 5.40 -6.77 -4.84
N PHE A 60 4.63 -5.70 -5.00
CA PHE A 60 3.30 -5.75 -5.61
C PHE A 60 3.08 -4.60 -6.57
N SER A 61 2.26 -4.85 -7.60
CA SER A 61 1.64 -3.77 -8.37
C SER A 61 0.49 -3.15 -7.58
N VAL A 62 0.14 -1.91 -7.92
CA VAL A 62 -1.06 -1.26 -7.35
C VAL A 62 -2.33 -2.09 -7.65
N MET A 63 -2.40 -2.71 -8.82
CA MET A 63 -3.49 -3.61 -9.20
C MET A 63 -3.55 -4.87 -8.32
N GLN A 64 -2.41 -5.49 -8.00
CA GLN A 64 -2.36 -6.64 -7.08
C GLN A 64 -2.83 -6.27 -5.69
N ILE A 65 -2.43 -5.10 -5.18
CA ILE A 65 -2.93 -4.58 -3.91
C ILE A 65 -4.44 -4.34 -3.96
N ALA A 66 -4.97 -3.75 -5.03
CA ALA A 66 -6.41 -3.52 -5.16
C ALA A 66 -7.22 -4.82 -5.14
N LYS A 67 -6.75 -5.84 -5.86
CA LYS A 67 -7.36 -7.19 -5.84
C LYS A 67 -7.33 -7.81 -4.45
N MET A 68 -6.17 -7.78 -3.78
CA MET A 68 -6.01 -8.32 -2.43
C MET A 68 -6.93 -7.61 -1.41
N VAL A 69 -6.99 -6.27 -1.46
CA VAL A 69 -7.87 -5.50 -0.58
C VAL A 69 -9.35 -5.81 -0.86
N ALA A 70 -9.74 -5.95 -2.12
CA ALA A 70 -11.11 -6.30 -2.49
C ALA A 70 -11.49 -7.72 -2.05
N GLU A 71 -10.59 -8.69 -2.22
CA GLU A 71 -10.77 -10.07 -1.77
C GLU A 71 -10.91 -10.14 -0.24
N ILE A 72 -9.96 -9.57 0.51
CA ILE A 72 -10.00 -9.55 1.97
C ILE A 72 -11.21 -8.75 2.48
N GLY A 73 -11.60 -7.66 1.81
CA GLY A 73 -12.76 -6.87 2.18
C GLY A 73 -14.07 -7.68 2.25
N ARG A 74 -14.19 -8.75 1.45
CA ARG A 74 -15.35 -9.67 1.49
C ARG A 74 -15.43 -10.43 2.81
N GLU A 75 -14.29 -10.72 3.45
CA GLU A 75 -14.26 -11.32 4.80
C GLU A 75 -14.90 -10.40 5.86
N PHE A 76 -15.10 -9.12 5.54
CA PHE A 76 -15.71 -8.09 6.39
C PHE A 76 -17.07 -7.60 5.85
N ASP A 77 -17.72 -8.39 4.97
CA ASP A 77 -19.01 -8.06 4.35
C ASP A 77 -19.00 -6.76 3.52
N LEU A 78 -17.84 -6.39 2.95
CA LEU A 78 -17.70 -5.20 2.12
C LEU A 78 -17.76 -5.54 0.62
N ASP A 79 -18.60 -4.82 -0.10
CA ASP A 79 -18.71 -4.87 -1.55
C ASP A 79 -17.75 -3.85 -2.18
N VAL A 80 -16.49 -4.26 -2.37
CA VAL A 80 -15.39 -3.37 -2.77
C VAL A 80 -15.35 -3.19 -4.28
N GLU A 81 -15.52 -1.95 -4.73
CA GLU A 81 -15.30 -1.53 -6.11
C GLU A 81 -13.88 -1.01 -6.32
N VAL A 82 -13.36 -1.15 -7.53
CA VAL A 82 -12.09 -0.58 -7.96
C VAL A 82 -12.35 0.44 -9.06
N GLN A 83 -11.68 1.58 -8.97
CA GLN A 83 -11.81 2.68 -9.91
C GLN A 83 -10.44 3.12 -10.40
N ARG A 84 -10.29 3.19 -11.72
CA ARG A 84 -9.10 3.72 -12.39
C ARG A 84 -9.34 5.18 -12.75
N ILE A 85 -8.38 6.03 -12.44
CA ILE A 85 -8.43 7.47 -12.70
C ILE A 85 -7.22 7.94 -13.52
N GLU A 86 -7.35 9.10 -14.14
CA GLU A 86 -6.22 9.82 -14.74
C GLU A 86 -5.07 9.89 -13.72
N ASN A 87 -3.86 9.51 -14.13
CA ASN A 87 -2.72 9.51 -13.24
C ASN A 87 -2.32 10.96 -12.90
N PRO A 88 -2.44 11.39 -11.63
CA PRO A 88 -2.03 12.73 -11.26
C PRO A 88 -0.50 12.88 -11.21
N ARG A 89 0.26 11.79 -11.32
CA ARG A 89 1.73 11.76 -11.19
C ARG A 89 2.39 11.57 -12.54
N VAL A 90 3.63 12.03 -12.66
CA VAL A 90 4.52 11.68 -13.77
C VAL A 90 5.41 10.53 -13.29
N GLU A 91 4.99 9.29 -13.59
CA GLU A 91 5.74 8.08 -13.27
C GLU A 91 5.55 7.03 -14.36
N ALA A 92 6.51 6.11 -14.49
CA ALA A 92 6.36 4.96 -15.39
C ALA A 92 5.23 4.06 -14.87
N GLU A 93 4.20 3.87 -15.68
CA GLU A 93 3.05 3.05 -15.30
C GLU A 93 3.32 1.55 -15.42
N GLU A 94 4.33 1.20 -16.21
CA GLU A 94 4.85 -0.15 -16.39
C GLU A 94 6.37 -0.06 -16.52
N HIS A 95 7.08 -0.90 -15.77
CA HIS A 95 8.54 -0.92 -15.76
C HIS A 95 9.04 -2.25 -15.17
N PRO A 96 10.22 -2.74 -15.58
CA PRO A 96 10.89 -3.80 -14.85
C PRO A 96 11.15 -3.34 -13.40
N TYR A 97 11.01 -4.25 -12.45
CA TYR A 97 11.23 -3.95 -11.04
C TYR A 97 11.74 -5.17 -10.30
N GLU A 98 13.00 -5.10 -9.89
CA GLU A 98 13.67 -6.11 -9.09
C GLU A 98 14.36 -5.40 -7.92
N VAL A 99 14.19 -5.93 -6.71
CA VAL A 99 14.76 -5.36 -5.49
C VAL A 99 15.54 -6.42 -4.76
N ILE A 100 16.85 -6.23 -4.68
CA ILE A 100 17.76 -7.04 -3.87
C ILE A 100 17.60 -6.62 -2.41
N HIS A 101 17.13 -7.53 -1.56
CA HIS A 101 16.79 -7.26 -0.15
C HIS A 101 17.23 -8.39 0.82
N GLU A 102 17.90 -9.41 0.29
CA GLU A 102 18.42 -10.60 1.00
C GLU A 102 19.39 -10.23 2.12
N LYS A 103 20.04 -9.07 2.01
CA LYS A 103 20.94 -8.56 3.06
C LYS A 103 20.27 -8.48 4.44
N LEU A 104 18.96 -8.18 4.50
CA LEU A 104 18.21 -8.17 5.76
C LEU A 104 18.17 -9.56 6.41
N SER A 105 17.79 -10.58 5.64
CA SER A 105 17.72 -11.95 6.15
C SER A 105 19.12 -12.50 6.45
N ASP A 106 20.03 -12.34 5.50
CA ASP A 106 21.31 -13.06 5.48
C ASP A 106 22.28 -12.51 6.51
N ARG A 107 22.33 -11.18 6.67
CA ARG A 107 23.28 -10.52 7.58
C ARG A 107 22.67 -10.10 8.90
N PHE A 108 21.39 -9.71 8.91
CA PHE A 108 20.74 -9.16 10.10
C PHE A 108 19.74 -10.14 10.76
N GLY A 109 19.60 -11.34 10.20
CA GLY A 109 18.72 -12.39 10.72
C GLY A 109 17.25 -11.96 10.74
N PHE A 110 16.87 -11.02 9.86
CA PHE A 110 15.49 -10.58 9.71
C PHE A 110 14.63 -11.75 9.24
N ARG A 111 13.44 -11.88 9.86
CA ARG A 111 12.39 -12.77 9.42
C ARG A 111 11.06 -12.08 9.65
N SER A 112 10.26 -12.01 8.59
CA SER A 112 8.91 -11.47 8.67
C SER A 112 8.06 -12.31 9.63
N GLU A 113 7.31 -11.63 10.48
CA GLU A 113 6.47 -12.26 11.51
C GLU A 113 5.04 -12.54 11.02
N SER A 114 4.61 -11.89 9.95
CA SER A 114 3.26 -11.99 9.39
C SER A 114 3.29 -11.84 7.87
N SER A 115 2.35 -12.49 7.19
CA SER A 115 2.21 -12.27 5.74
C SER A 115 1.62 -10.89 5.48
N PHE A 116 1.89 -10.34 4.30
CA PHE A 116 1.30 -9.07 3.89
C PHE A 116 -0.24 -9.08 3.96
N ALA A 117 -0.86 -10.19 3.56
CA ALA A 117 -2.32 -10.36 3.63
C ALA A 117 -2.86 -10.34 5.06
N GLU A 118 -2.15 -10.95 6.02
CA GLU A 118 -2.54 -10.90 7.45
C GLU A 118 -2.52 -9.47 8.00
N GLU A 119 -1.56 -8.65 7.56
CA GLU A 119 -1.51 -7.24 7.94
C GLU A 119 -2.63 -6.42 7.28
N VAL A 120 -3.02 -6.73 6.04
CA VAL A 120 -4.22 -6.14 5.43
C VAL A 120 -5.48 -6.53 6.21
N ARG A 121 -5.63 -7.80 6.61
CA ARG A 121 -6.73 -8.24 7.52
C ARG A 121 -6.70 -7.49 8.85
N HIS A 122 -5.51 -7.27 9.41
CA HIS A 122 -5.35 -6.48 10.63
C HIS A 122 -5.83 -5.03 10.44
N LEU A 123 -5.47 -4.37 9.33
CA LEU A 123 -5.98 -3.04 8.99
C LEU A 123 -7.50 -3.02 8.89
N PHE A 124 -8.12 -4.00 8.24
CA PHE A 124 -9.58 -4.08 8.20
C PHE A 124 -10.18 -4.21 9.59
N ARG A 125 -9.68 -5.12 10.45
CA ARG A 125 -10.17 -5.26 11.85
C ARG A 125 -10.16 -3.95 12.64
N VAL A 126 -9.15 -3.11 12.41
CA VAL A 126 -9.02 -1.81 13.07
C VAL A 126 -9.92 -0.76 12.45
N LEU A 127 -9.96 -0.67 11.12
CA LEU A 127 -10.65 0.42 10.42
C LEU A 127 -12.16 0.21 10.31
N THR A 128 -12.67 -1.03 10.38
CA THR A 128 -14.11 -1.31 10.43
C THR A 128 -14.76 -0.94 11.76
N GLN A 129 -13.98 -0.72 12.82
CA GLN A 129 -14.52 -0.28 14.11
C GLN A 129 -15.32 1.02 13.94
N PRO A 130 -16.49 1.19 14.58
CA PRO A 130 -17.38 2.32 14.35
C PRO A 130 -16.71 3.69 14.48
N GLU A 131 -15.85 3.87 15.49
CA GLU A 131 -15.14 5.12 15.74
C GLU A 131 -14.14 5.44 14.61
N ALA A 132 -13.38 4.44 14.17
CA ALA A 132 -12.44 4.59 13.06
C ALA A 132 -13.19 4.87 11.76
N ARG A 133 -14.23 4.09 11.45
CA ARG A 133 -15.06 4.26 10.26
C ARG A 133 -15.70 5.65 10.20
N ASN A 134 -16.24 6.15 11.31
CA ASN A 134 -16.85 7.49 11.37
C ASN A 134 -15.82 8.60 11.13
N ARG A 135 -14.60 8.44 11.65
CA ARG A 135 -13.50 9.39 11.39
C ARG A 135 -13.07 9.39 9.93
N ILE A 136 -13.00 8.21 9.30
CA ILE A 136 -12.68 8.11 7.86
C ILE A 136 -13.81 8.77 7.04
N LEU A 137 -15.08 8.50 7.36
CA LEU A 137 -16.23 9.12 6.70
C LEU A 137 -16.19 10.65 6.79
N ALA A 138 -15.84 11.21 7.95
CA ALA A 138 -15.69 12.65 8.14
C ALA A 138 -14.57 13.27 7.27
N GLN A 139 -13.62 12.46 6.79
CA GLN A 139 -12.49 12.88 5.96
C GLN A 139 -12.59 12.35 4.52
N LYS A 140 -13.74 11.81 4.09
CA LYS A 140 -13.90 11.16 2.78
C LYS A 140 -13.40 12.01 1.59
N ASP A 141 -13.56 13.33 1.68
CA ASP A 141 -13.23 14.28 0.61
C ASP A 141 -11.72 14.43 0.39
N THR A 142 -10.89 13.96 1.33
CA THR A 142 -9.42 13.96 1.27
C THR A 142 -8.85 12.68 0.66
N LEU A 143 -9.66 11.62 0.53
CA LEU A 143 -9.21 10.32 0.00
C LEU A 143 -9.06 10.33 -1.52
N PHE A 144 -9.80 11.21 -2.21
CA PHE A 144 -9.69 11.38 -3.65
C PHE A 144 -8.58 12.42 -3.98
N PRO A 145 -7.59 12.08 -4.82
CA PRO A 145 -6.52 13.00 -5.18
C PRO A 145 -7.02 14.21 -5.97
N ARG A 146 -6.44 15.38 -5.68
CA ARG A 146 -6.78 16.65 -6.36
C ARG A 146 -5.59 17.38 -6.95
N THR A 147 -4.38 16.95 -6.65
CA THR A 147 -3.14 17.64 -7.03
C THR A 147 -2.45 16.85 -8.13
N LYS A 148 -2.24 17.50 -9.28
CA LYS A 148 -1.40 16.97 -10.36
C LYS A 148 0.07 17.29 -10.10
N TRP A 149 0.97 16.54 -10.72
CA TRP A 149 2.43 16.74 -10.62
C TRP A 149 2.86 18.14 -11.07
N SER A 150 2.12 18.75 -11.99
CA SER A 150 2.30 20.15 -12.41
C SER A 150 2.08 21.18 -11.30
N GLY A 151 1.53 20.78 -10.15
CA GLY A 151 1.09 21.67 -9.07
C GLY A 151 -0.34 22.17 -9.26
N GLU A 152 -0.98 21.88 -10.39
CA GLU A 152 -2.38 22.25 -10.63
C GLU A 152 -3.32 21.43 -9.76
N HIS A 153 -4.35 22.11 -9.23
CA HIS A 153 -5.45 21.48 -8.52
C HIS A 153 -6.66 21.34 -9.43
N GLY A 154 -7.24 20.14 -9.50
CA GLY A 154 -8.38 19.91 -10.39
C GLY A 154 -9.05 18.55 -10.18
N LYS A 155 -10.18 18.37 -10.87
CA LYS A 155 -10.85 17.07 -10.95
C LYS A 155 -10.04 16.15 -11.87
N LEU A 156 -9.80 14.92 -11.41
CA LEU A 156 -9.22 13.87 -12.24
C LEU A 156 -10.35 13.08 -12.89
N ALA A 157 -10.17 12.73 -14.16
CA ALA A 157 -11.14 11.93 -14.87
C ALA A 157 -11.16 10.50 -14.32
N VAL A 158 -12.37 9.96 -14.12
CA VAL A 158 -12.56 8.52 -13.92
C VAL A 158 -12.51 7.85 -15.28
N LEU A 159 -11.60 6.91 -15.44
CA LEU A 159 -11.40 6.16 -16.68
C LEU A 159 -12.27 4.91 -16.72
N GLU A 160 -12.41 4.23 -15.58
CA GLU A 160 -13.12 2.95 -15.46
C GLU A 160 -13.47 2.66 -14.00
N THR A 161 -14.59 1.98 -13.77
CA THR A 161 -14.97 1.42 -12.45
C THR A 161 -15.48 0.00 -12.66
N TRP A 162 -15.03 -0.94 -11.84
CA TRP A 162 -15.46 -2.33 -11.90
C TRP A 162 -15.39 -3.01 -10.53
N LYS A 163 -15.99 -4.20 -10.43
CA LYS A 163 -15.82 -5.09 -9.28
C LYS A 163 -14.83 -6.20 -9.65
N PRO A 164 -13.74 -6.38 -8.89
CA PRO A 164 -12.83 -7.50 -9.11
C PRO A 164 -13.58 -8.82 -9.02
N ALA A 165 -13.31 -9.73 -9.96
CA ALA A 165 -13.89 -11.07 -9.97
C ALA A 165 -13.61 -11.81 -8.66
N ALA A 166 -14.51 -12.73 -8.30
CA ALA A 166 -14.42 -13.55 -7.10
C ALA A 166 -13.13 -14.37 -7.09
#